data_AF-A0AAP5Y8D6-F1
#
_entry.id   AF-A0AAP5Y8D6-F1
#
_cell.length_a   1.000
_cell.length_b   1.000
_cell.length_c   1.000
_cell.angle_alpha   90.00
_cell.angle_beta   90.00
_cell.angle_gamma   90.00
#
_symmetry.space_group_name_H-M   'P 1'
#
loop_
_entity.id
_entity.type
_entity.pdbx_description
1 polymer ?
#
loop_
_entity_poly.entity_id
_entity_poly.type
_entity_poly.pdbx_seq_one_letter_code
_entity_poly.pdbx_strand_id
1 'polypeptide(L)' 'MRIIRVLPNSKAVDALCICYENKRVYTHDGKPYFVTDLEVEGRGRSTRLMAKLEPVFGEATA' A
#
# COMPACT_ATOMS: atom_id res chain seq x y z
N MET A 1 0.44 11.51 -3.28
CA MET A 1 -0.05 10.48 -2.30
C MET A 1 -1.17 9.66 -2.94
N ARG A 2 -1.08 8.32 -2.91
CA ARG A 2 -2.07 7.40 -3.53
C ARG A 2 -2.57 6.39 -2.49
N ILE A 3 -3.84 6.01 -2.55
CA ILE A 3 -4.41 4.98 -1.66
C ILE A 3 -4.85 3.79 -2.50
N ILE A 4 -4.40 2.59 -2.14
CA ILE A 4 -4.85 1.36 -2.79
C ILE A 4 -5.68 0.53 -1.81
N ARG A 5 -6.67 -0.19 -2.35
CA ARG A 5 -7.56 -1.06 -1.58
C ARG A 5 -7.35 -2.49 -2.05
N VAL A 6 -6.98 -3.38 -1.13
CA VAL A 6 -6.72 -4.78 -1.45
C VAL A 6 -7.62 -5.70 -0.65
N LEU A 7 -7.89 -6.87 -1.24
CA LEU A 7 -8.64 -7.92 -0.57
C LEU A 7 -7.85 -8.48 0.61
N PRO A 8 -8.50 -8.75 1.75
CA PRO A 8 -7.88 -9.41 2.88
C PRO A 8 -7.42 -10.81 2.46
N ASN A 9 -6.35 -11.30 3.09
CA ASN A 9 -5.76 -12.62 2.81
C ASN A 9 -5.28 -12.80 1.36
N SER A 10 -4.82 -11.72 0.72
CA SER A 10 -4.16 -11.78 -0.58
C SER A 10 -2.65 -11.59 -0.42
N LYS A 11 -1.85 -12.14 -1.34
CA LYS A 11 -0.38 -11.92 -1.36
C LYS A 11 0.01 -10.44 -1.44
N ALA A 12 -0.89 -9.60 -1.95
CA ALA A 12 -0.69 -8.16 -1.99
C ALA A 12 -0.69 -7.54 -0.58
N VAL A 13 -1.53 -8.05 0.34
CA VAL A 13 -1.53 -7.63 1.75
C VAL A 13 -0.20 -7.97 2.40
N ASP A 14 0.28 -9.20 2.23
CA ASP A 14 1.55 -9.63 2.82
C ASP A 14 2.71 -8.75 2.34
N ALA A 15 2.76 -8.48 1.03
CA ALA A 15 3.77 -7.59 0.46
C ALA A 15 3.70 -6.17 1.03
N LEU A 16 2.49 -5.62 1.21
CA LEU A 16 2.30 -4.28 1.79
C LEU A 16 2.73 -4.24 3.26
N CYS A 17 2.36 -5.23 4.06
CA CYS A 17 2.78 -5.33 5.46
C CYS A 17 4.29 -5.45 5.57
N ILE A 18 4.91 -6.36 4.81
CA ILE A 18 6.37 -6.53 4.81
C ILE A 18 7.07 -5.22 4.42
N CYS A 19 6.59 -4.53 3.37
CA CYS A 19 7.16 -3.26 2.93
C CYS A 19 7.02 -2.17 3.99
N TYR A 20 5.87 -2.09 4.67
CA TYR A 20 5.61 -1.15 5.75
C TYR A 20 6.53 -1.41 6.96
N GLU A 21 6.54 -2.64 7.47
CA GLU A 21 7.30 -3.03 8.66
C GLU A 21 8.82 -2.90 8.45
N ASN A 22 9.30 -3.27 7.27
CA ASN A 22 10.73 -3.24 6.95
C ASN A 22 11.17 -1.92 6.30
N LYS A 23 10.27 -0.93 6.17
CA LYS A 23 10.52 0.35 5.49
C LYS A 23 11.13 0.17 4.10
N ARG A 24 10.63 -0.82 3.35
CA ARG A 24 11.10 -1.16 2.00
C ARG A 24 10.23 -0.50 0.93
N VAL A 25 10.83 -0.27 -0.22
CA VAL A 25 10.11 0.19 -1.42
C VAL A 25 9.16 -0.90 -1.90
N TYR A 26 7.92 -0.52 -2.13
CA TYR A 26 6.85 -1.32 -2.71
C TYR A 26 6.65 -0.92 -4.18
N THR A 27 6.69 -1.89 -5.10
CA THR A 27 6.44 -1.63 -6.53
C THR A 27 4.97 -1.84 -6.84
N HIS A 28 4.31 -0.79 -7.34
CA HIS A 28 2.92 -0.81 -7.75
C HIS A 28 2.80 -0.24 -9.17
N ASP A 29 2.15 -0.95 -10.09
CA ASP A 29 2.02 -0.55 -11.50
C ASP A 29 3.39 -0.20 -12.16
N GLY A 30 4.45 -0.93 -11.81
CA GLY A 30 5.82 -0.67 -12.29
C GLY A 30 6.51 0.56 -11.70
N LYS A 31 5.87 1.26 -10.74
CA LYS A 31 6.43 2.46 -10.08
C LYS A 31 6.75 2.18 -8.61
N PRO A 32 7.87 2.73 -8.08
CA PRO A 32 8.25 2.53 -6.67
C PRO A 32 7.52 3.49 -5.73
N TYR A 33 7.00 2.96 -4.61
CA TYR A 33 6.33 3.71 -3.55
C TYR A 33 6.83 3.27 -2.16
N PHE A 34 6.76 4.17 -1.18
CA PHE A 34 6.78 3.82 0.23
C PHE A 34 5.36 3.57 0.71
N VAL A 35 5.16 2.51 1.48
CA VAL A 35 3.92 2.31 2.24
C VAL A 35 4.06 3.13 3.51
N THR A 36 3.24 4.16 3.67
CA THR A 36 3.32 5.09 4.80
C THR A 36 2.29 4.82 5.88
N ASP A 37 1.21 4.13 5.53
CA ASP A 37 0.11 3.85 6.45
C ASP A 37 -0.71 2.64 5.96
N LEU A 38 -1.23 1.87 6.91
CA LEU A 38 -2.08 0.71 6.67
C LEU A 38 -3.32 0.79 7.57
N GLU A 39 -4.50 0.75 6.96
CA GLU A 39 -5.78 0.83 7.67
C GLU A 39 -6.72 -0.29 7.19
N VAL A 40 -7.46 -0.90 8.11
CA VAL A 40 -8.46 -1.93 7.76
C VAL A 40 -9.85 -1.31 7.80
N GLU A 41 -10.54 -1.31 6.66
CA GLU A 41 -11.91 -0.80 6.54
C GLU A 41 -12.90 -1.95 6.33
N GLY A 42 -14.07 -1.85 6.97
CA GLY A 42 -15.19 -2.79 6.81
C GLY A 42 -15.26 -3.90 7.86
N ARG A 43 -16.23 -4.81 7.71
CA ARG A 43 -16.45 -5.96 8.59
C ARG A 43 -16.79 -7.21 7.77
N GLY A 44 -16.30 -8.37 8.22
CA GLY A 44 -16.60 -9.68 7.61
C GLY A 44 -16.09 -9.79 6.18
N ARG A 45 -16.96 -10.20 5.24
CA ARG A 45 -16.60 -10.40 3.81
C ARG A 45 -16.29 -9.10 3.06
N SER A 46 -16.69 -7.96 3.62
CA SER A 46 -16.42 -6.63 3.06
C SER A 46 -15.13 -5.99 3.58
N THR A 47 -14.39 -6.68 4.46
CA THR A 47 -13.11 -6.19 4.97
C THR A 47 -12.17 -5.90 3.80
N ARG A 48 -11.46 -4.77 3.84
CA ARG A 48 -10.44 -4.35 2.89
C ARG A 48 -9.26 -3.75 3.66
N LEU A 49 -8.05 -4.00 3.18
CA LEU A 49 -6.88 -3.26 3.64
C LEU A 49 -6.68 -2.06 2.72
N MET A 50 -6.64 -0.88 3.30
CA MET A 50 -6.24 0.36 2.66
C MET A 50 -4.77 0.62 2.95
N ALA A 51 -3.98 0.83 1.90
CA ALA A 51 -2.58 1.22 2.04
C ALA A 51 -2.36 2.61 1.44
N LYS A 52 -1.77 3.51 2.23
CA LYS A 52 -1.31 4.81 1.76
C LYS A 52 0.09 4.64 1.18
N LEU A 53 0.24 5.07 -0.06
CA LEU A 53 1.45 4.99 -0.86
C LEU A 53 1.97 6.40 -1.14
N GLU A 54 3.24 6.60 -0.87
CA GLU A 54 3.97 7.82 -1.20
C GLU A 54 5.01 7.50 -2.29
N PRO A 55 5.03 8.23 -3.41
CA PRO A 55 5.97 7.93 -4.49
C PRO A 55 7.42 8.15 -4.02
N VAL A 56 8.30 7.21 -4.35
CA VAL A 56 9.75 7.35 -4.07
C VAL A 56 10.42 8.20 -5.14
N PHE A 57 9.85 8.20 -6.34
CA PHE A 57 10.21 9.14 -7.39
C PHE A 57 9.60 10.49 -7.01
N GLY A 58 10.42 11.53 -6.89
CA GLY A 58 9.90 12.86 -6.59
C GLY A 58 8.80 13.21 -7.59
N GLU A 59 7.61 13.54 -7.10
CA GLU A 59 6.76 14.48 -7.82
C GLU A 59 7.51 15.81 -7.79
N ALA A 60 8.45 15.97 -8.72
CA ALA A 60 8.70 17.28 -9.28
C ALA A 60 7.35 17.71 -9.86
N THR A 61 6.76 18.70 -9.22
CA THR A 61 5.72 19.61 -9.73
C THR A 61 5.55 19.52 -11.25
N ALA A 62 4.33 19.20 -11.69
CA ALA A 62 3.82 19.53 -13.01
C ALA A 62 2.36 19.98 -12.88
#